data_AF-A0A2C5XDH2-F1
#
_entry.id   AF-A0A2C5XDH2-F1
#
_cell.length_a   1.000
_cell.length_b   1.000
_cell.length_c   1.000
_cell.angle_alpha   90.00
_cell.angle_beta   90.00
_cell.angle_gamma   90.00
#
_symmetry.space_group_name_H-M   'P 1'
#
loop_
_entity.id
_entity.type
_entity.pdbx_description
1 polymer ?
#
loop_
_entity_poly.entity_id
_entity_poly.type
_entity_poly.pdbx_seq_one_letter_code
_entity_poly.pdbx_strand_id
1 'polypeptide(L)'
;MQVGAVAAILTRRRKPFHTERDFTDLGLRPREADVVVVKIGYLEPELFAMARGWMLALTPGGVDQDLPSLGHRRICRPMWPFDKVFDQAPDLRVRWIARSDEPLRDEEGGQEAATS
;
A
#
# COMPACT_ATOMS: atom_id res chain seq x y z
N MET A 1 9.36 25.29 1.14
CA MET A 1 10.74 25.62 0.73
C MET A 1 10.76 25.73 -0.78
N GLN A 2 11.48 26.68 -1.37
CA GLN A 2 11.62 26.85 -2.81
C GLN A 2 13.08 26.73 -3.21
N VAL A 3 13.39 25.92 -4.22
CA VAL A 3 14.72 25.83 -4.84
C VAL A 3 14.54 25.87 -6.35
N GLY A 4 14.93 26.99 -6.98
CA GLY A 4 14.66 27.22 -8.40
C GLY A 4 13.16 27.14 -8.71
N ALA A 5 12.79 26.29 -9.68
CA ALA A 5 11.39 26.06 -10.06
C ALA A 5 10.66 25.04 -9.16
N VAL A 6 11.34 24.42 -8.19
CA VAL A 6 10.76 23.35 -7.37
C VAL A 6 10.24 23.90 -6.04
N ALA A 7 8.95 23.69 -5.80
CA ALA A 7 8.31 23.89 -4.51
C ALA A 7 8.27 22.57 -3.73
N ALA A 8 8.89 22.56 -2.54
CA ALA A 8 8.88 21.42 -1.63
C ALA A 8 8.11 21.74 -0.35
N ILE A 9 7.13 20.88 -0.04
CA ILE A 9 6.34 20.96 1.20
C ILE A 9 6.98 20.04 2.24
N LEU A 10 7.40 20.61 3.36
CA LEU A 10 7.96 19.86 4.49
C LEU A 10 7.02 19.97 5.69
N THR A 11 6.52 18.84 6.17
CA THR A 11 5.61 18.80 7.32
C THR A 11 6.32 18.23 8.54
N ARG A 12 6.04 18.78 9.73
CA ARG A 12 6.58 18.25 11.00
C ARG A 12 5.91 16.93 11.41
N ARG A 13 4.65 16.76 11.06
CA ARG A 13 3.84 15.56 11.33
C ARG A 13 3.42 14.93 10.02
N ARG A 14 3.07 13.64 10.07
CA ARG A 14 2.43 12.95 8.96
C ARG A 14 1.16 13.71 8.56
N LYS A 15 1.11 14.18 7.32
CA LYS A 15 -0.05 14.82 6.71
C LYS A 15 -0.25 14.20 5.33
N PRO A 16 -1.41 13.60 5.03
CA PRO A 16 -1.75 13.21 3.67
C PRO A 16 -1.99 14.45 2.81
N PHE A 17 -1.68 14.35 1.52
CA PHE A 17 -1.99 15.36 0.50
C PHE A 17 -2.92 14.70 -0.52
N HIS A 18 -4.21 14.66 -0.21
CA HIS A 18 -5.23 13.91 -0.95
C HIS A 18 -6.19 14.81 -1.72
N THR A 19 -6.22 16.10 -1.38
CA THR A 19 -7.16 17.09 -1.94
C THR A 19 -6.40 18.26 -2.57
N GLU A 20 -7.05 19.00 -3.47
CA GLU A 20 -6.48 20.23 -4.03
C GLU A 20 -6.23 21.27 -2.92
N ARG A 21 -7.12 21.27 -1.92
CA ARG A 21 -7.03 22.14 -0.75
C ARG A 21 -5.75 21.98 0.05
N ASP A 22 -5.19 20.77 0.11
CA ASP A 22 -3.92 20.52 0.82
C ASP A 22 -2.74 21.34 0.25
N PHE A 23 -2.83 21.75 -1.02
CA PHE A 23 -1.83 22.59 -1.68
C PHE A 23 -2.20 24.08 -1.61
N THR A 24 -3.46 24.42 -1.86
CA THR A 24 -3.90 25.82 -1.90
C THR A 24 -3.88 26.48 -0.53
N ASP A 25 -4.09 25.73 0.56
CA ASP A 25 -3.90 26.22 1.94
C ASP A 25 -2.43 26.62 2.23
N LEU A 26 -1.48 26.17 1.40
CA LEU A 26 -0.06 26.54 1.46
C LEU A 26 0.31 27.65 0.46
N GLY A 27 -0.68 28.24 -0.23
CA GLY A 27 -0.47 29.25 -1.27
C GLY A 27 0.06 28.70 -2.59
N LEU A 28 0.01 27.37 -2.79
CA LEU A 28 0.43 26.74 -4.04
C LEU A 28 -0.74 26.62 -5.02
N ARG A 29 -0.41 26.61 -6.31
CA ARG A 29 -1.39 26.50 -7.40
C ARG A 29 -1.15 25.19 -8.16
N PRO A 30 -1.65 24.05 -7.66
CA PRO A 30 -1.26 22.73 -8.17
C PRO A 30 -1.70 22.51 -9.63
N ARG A 31 -2.77 23.17 -10.09
CA ARG A 31 -3.24 23.11 -11.49
C ARG A 31 -2.36 23.85 -12.49
N GLU A 32 -1.51 24.76 -12.01
CA GLU A 32 -0.58 25.52 -12.85
C GLU A 32 0.83 24.91 -12.88
N ALA A 33 1.09 23.92 -12.01
CA ALA A 33 2.36 23.22 -12.00
C ALA A 33 2.45 22.24 -13.17
N ASP A 34 3.62 22.14 -13.80
CA ASP A 34 3.88 21.15 -14.85
C ASP A 34 3.71 19.72 -14.31
N VAL A 35 4.13 19.49 -13.06
CA VAL A 35 4.03 18.20 -12.37
C VAL A 35 3.71 18.41 -10.90
N VAL A 36 2.77 17.61 -10.38
CA VAL A 36 2.51 17.45 -8.95
C VAL A 36 2.90 16.03 -8.54
N VAL A 37 3.79 15.91 -7.54
CA VAL A 37 4.22 14.62 -7.00
C VAL A 37 3.67 14.45 -5.58
N VAL A 38 2.95 13.36 -5.35
CA VAL A 38 2.37 12.99 -4.05
C VAL A 38 2.79 11.57 -3.68
N LYS A 39 2.97 11.31 -2.38
CA LYS A 39 3.23 9.97 -1.85
C LYS A 39 1.94 9.39 -1.28
N ILE A 40 1.24 8.61 -2.11
CA ILE A 40 -0.03 7.95 -1.78
C ILE A 40 -0.02 6.50 -2.30
N GLY A 41 -0.77 5.62 -1.64
CA GLY A 41 -0.83 4.19 -1.99
C GLY A 41 -1.80 3.87 -3.13
N TYR A 42 -2.68 4.81 -3.48
CA TYR A 42 -3.63 4.76 -4.58
C TYR A 42 -3.90 6.19 -5.03
N LEU A 43 -4.39 6.37 -6.26
CA LEU A 43 -4.71 7.70 -6.77
C LEU A 43 -6.07 8.17 -6.23
N GLU A 44 -6.05 9.27 -5.47
CA GLU A 44 -7.24 9.87 -4.87
C GLU A 44 -8.15 10.51 -5.95
N PRO A 45 -9.50 10.42 -5.82
CA PRO A 45 -10.42 10.90 -6.84
C PRO A 45 -10.26 12.37 -7.22
N GLU A 46 -10.00 13.24 -6.24
CA GLU A 46 -9.84 14.68 -6.47
C GLU A 46 -8.52 14.99 -7.22
N LEU A 47 -7.44 14.29 -6.88
CA LEU A 47 -6.18 14.40 -7.59
C LEU A 47 -6.27 13.82 -9.00
N PHE A 48 -7.03 12.74 -9.19
CA PHE A 48 -7.34 12.21 -10.51
C PHE A 48 -8.09 13.22 -11.37
N ALA A 49 -9.13 13.87 -10.81
CA ALA A 49 -9.89 14.90 -11.51
C ALA A 49 -9.06 16.17 -11.83
N MET A 50 -8.02 16.44 -11.03
CA MET A 50 -7.07 17.52 -11.28
C MET A 50 -6.05 17.18 -12.39
N ALA A 51 -5.70 15.91 -12.54
CA ALA A 51 -4.65 15.45 -13.45
C ALA A 51 -5.10 15.47 -14.93
N ARG A 52 -4.23 15.99 -15.81
CA ARG A 52 -4.37 15.82 -17.28
C ARG A 52 -3.85 14.47 -17.77
N GLY A 53 -3.01 13.84 -16.96
CA GLY A 53 -2.43 12.52 -17.11
C GLY A 53 -1.77 12.14 -15.78
N TRP A 54 -1.63 10.84 -15.50
CA TRP A 54 -1.06 10.38 -14.24
C TRP A 54 -0.14 9.19 -14.47
N MET A 55 0.84 9.04 -13.58
CA MET A 55 1.76 7.91 -13.55
C MET A 55 2.02 7.54 -12.09
N LEU A 56 2.04 6.24 -11.80
CA LEU A 56 2.47 5.73 -10.51
C LEU A 56 3.97 5.42 -10.57
N ALA A 57 4.77 6.18 -9.83
CA ALA A 57 6.20 5.90 -9.68
C ALA A 57 6.43 4.93 -8.51
N LEU A 58 6.88 3.71 -8.83
CA LEU A 58 7.45 2.81 -7.83
C LEU A 58 8.80 3.36 -7.41
N THR A 59 8.93 3.75 -6.15
CA THR A 59 10.12 4.40 -5.59
C THR A 59 10.67 3.56 -4.45
N PRO A 60 12.01 3.37 -4.37
CA PRO A 60 12.63 2.66 -3.26
C PRO A 60 12.21 3.24 -1.91
N GLY A 61 11.99 2.36 -0.93
CA GLY A 61 11.67 2.77 0.43
C GLY A 61 10.95 1.68 1.22
N GLY A 62 10.54 1.99 2.46
CA GLY A 62 9.93 1.00 3.36
C GLY A 62 8.55 0.46 2.95
N VAL A 63 8.04 0.85 1.78
CA VAL A 63 6.78 0.38 1.18
C VAL A 63 6.98 -0.02 -0.28
N ASP A 64 8.19 -0.46 -0.64
CA ASP A 64 8.50 -0.96 -1.99
C ASP A 64 7.64 -2.18 -2.33
N GLN A 65 7.21 -2.29 -3.59
CA GLN A 65 6.50 -3.46 -4.09
C GLN A 65 7.46 -4.61 -4.45
N ASP A 66 8.76 -4.34 -4.57
CA ASP A 66 9.79 -5.38 -4.56
C ASP A 66 9.99 -5.92 -3.13
N LEU A 67 9.01 -6.70 -2.65
CA LEU A 67 8.98 -7.25 -1.29
C LEU A 67 10.26 -8.02 -0.91
N PRO A 68 10.86 -8.86 -1.79
CA PRO A 68 12.13 -9.53 -1.49
C PRO A 68 13.26 -8.56 -1.10
N SER A 69 13.32 -7.36 -1.70
CA SER A 69 14.35 -6.37 -1.40
C SER A 69 14.27 -5.76 0.01
N LEU A 70 13.09 -5.84 0.66
CA LEU A 70 12.83 -5.22 1.96
C LEU A 70 13.41 -5.99 3.17
N GLY A 71 13.88 -7.23 2.97
CA GLY A 71 14.62 -7.98 4.00
C GLY A 71 13.78 -8.50 5.19
N HIS A 72 12.51 -8.86 4.97
CA HIS A 72 11.62 -9.38 6.01
C HIS A 72 12.14 -10.67 6.67
N ARG A 73 12.16 -10.71 8.02
CA ARG A 73 12.63 -11.88 8.81
C ARG A 73 11.57 -12.53 9.70
N ARG A 74 10.52 -11.81 10.09
CA ARG A 74 9.46 -12.27 11.00
C ARG A 74 8.16 -12.52 10.22
N ILE A 75 8.19 -13.52 9.36
CA ILE A 75 7.06 -13.95 8.52
C ILE A 75 6.88 -15.46 8.68
N CYS A 76 5.64 -15.95 8.55
CA CYS A 76 5.40 -17.39 8.45
C CYS A 76 6.00 -17.90 7.15
N ARG A 77 6.80 -18.97 7.21
CA ARG A 77 7.47 -19.57 6.05
C ARG A 77 7.02 -21.03 5.88
N PRO A 78 6.98 -21.55 4.64
CA PRO A 78 7.32 -20.87 3.38
C PRO A 78 6.26 -19.83 2.97
N MET A 79 6.69 -18.68 2.44
CA MET A 79 5.78 -17.63 1.96
C MET A 79 6.23 -17.08 0.61
N TRP A 80 5.32 -17.06 -0.35
CA TRP A 80 5.55 -16.38 -1.63
C TRP A 80 5.47 -14.85 -1.41
N PRO A 81 6.36 -14.03 -1.98
CA PRO A 81 7.40 -14.36 -2.96
C PRO A 81 8.79 -14.71 -2.38
N PHE A 82 8.96 -14.75 -1.05
CA PHE A 82 10.26 -14.94 -0.38
C PHE A 82 10.82 -16.36 -0.53
N ASP A 83 9.94 -17.36 -0.50
CA ASP A 83 10.26 -18.77 -0.70
C ASP A 83 9.58 -19.26 -2.00
N LYS A 84 10.29 -20.07 -2.77
CA LYS A 84 9.84 -20.58 -4.09
C LYS A 84 9.52 -22.07 -4.09
N VAL A 85 9.86 -22.77 -3.01
CA VAL A 85 9.65 -24.20 -2.84
C VAL A 85 8.65 -24.40 -1.70
N PHE A 86 7.63 -25.19 -1.99
CA PHE A 86 6.56 -25.55 -1.06
C PHE A 86 6.43 -27.06 -1.07
N ASP A 87 6.35 -27.68 0.11
CA ASP A 87 6.27 -29.14 0.24
C ASP A 87 4.93 -29.69 -0.26
N GLN A 88 3.87 -28.88 -0.18
CA GLN A 88 2.53 -29.22 -0.62
C GLN A 88 1.99 -28.11 -1.52
N ALA A 89 1.25 -28.52 -2.56
CA ALA A 89 0.49 -27.56 -3.35
C ALA A 89 -0.62 -26.92 -2.48
N PRO A 90 -0.91 -25.63 -2.65
CA PRO A 90 -2.00 -25.00 -1.94
C PRO A 90 -3.34 -25.67 -2.31
N ASP A 91 -4.22 -25.83 -1.32
CA ASP A 91 -5.59 -26.28 -1.59
C ASP A 91 -6.38 -25.14 -2.21
N LEU A 92 -6.61 -25.23 -3.53
CA LEU A 92 -7.36 -24.24 -4.30
C LEU A 92 -8.85 -24.59 -4.44
N ARG A 93 -9.35 -25.59 -3.70
CA ARG A 93 -10.78 -25.92 -3.71
C ARG A 93 -11.58 -24.75 -3.13
N VAL A 94 -12.75 -24.51 -3.72
CA VAL A 94 -13.70 -23.52 -3.21
C VAL A 94 -14.11 -23.91 -1.79
N ARG A 95 -13.87 -23.01 -0.83
CA ARG A 95 -14.46 -23.09 0.50
C ARG A 95 -15.64 -22.13 0.57
N TRP A 96 -16.83 -22.68 0.74
CA TRP A 96 -18.01 -21.88 1.05
C TRP A 96 -17.88 -21.42 2.50
N ILE A 97 -17.71 -20.11 2.68
CA ILE A 97 -17.79 -19.49 4.00
C ILE A 97 -19.19 -18.92 4.19
N ALA A 98 -19.62 -18.79 5.44
CA ALA A 98 -20.85 -18.10 5.77
C ALA A 98 -20.86 -16.69 5.17
N ARG A 99 -22.05 -16.15 4.88
CA ARG A 99 -22.14 -14.76 4.40
C ARG A 99 -21.58 -13.84 5.48
N SER A 100 -21.04 -12.69 5.07
CA SER A 100 -20.38 -11.75 6.00
C SER A 100 -21.31 -11.20 7.08
N ASP A 101 -22.63 -11.32 6.90
CA ASP A 101 -23.68 -10.95 7.85
C ASP A 101 -24.06 -12.09 8.83
N GLU A 102 -23.43 -13.26 8.73
CA GLU A 102 -23.63 -14.41 9.61
C GLU A 102 -22.38 -14.66 10.49
N PRO A 103 -22.54 -15.24 11.70
CA PRO A 103 -21.40 -15.60 12.54
C PRO A 103 -20.48 -16.61 11.83
N LEU A 104 -19.17 -16.37 11.90
CA LEU A 104 -18.15 -17.34 11.47
C LEU A 104 -18.32 -18.62 12.28
N ARG A 105 -18.61 -19.73 11.61
CA ARG A 105 -18.63 -21.06 12.24
C ARG A 105 -17.21 -21.62 12.20
N ASP A 106 -16.66 -21.94 13.37
CA ASP A 106 -15.37 -22.61 13.46
C ASP A 106 -15.51 -24.05 12.95
N GLU A 107 -14.77 -24.41 11.90
CA GLU A 107 -14.58 -25.81 11.52
C GLU A 107 -13.37 -26.35 12.28
N GLU A 108 -13.59 -27.28 13.21
CA GLU A 108 -12.54 -28.05 13.89
C GLU A 108 -11.66 -28.78 12.87
N GLY A 109 -10.34 -28.56 12.94
CA GLY A 109 -9.40 -29.25 12.04
C GLY A 109 -7.97 -28.72 12.08
N GLY A 110 -7.34 -28.71 13.25
CA GLY A 110 -5.92 -28.42 13.41
C GLY A 110 -5.35 -29.12 14.64
N GLN A 111 -4.69 -30.24 14.43
CA GLN A 111 -4.01 -31.05 15.44
C GLN A 111 -3.04 -30.16 16.26
N GLU A 112 -3.32 -29.92 17.54
CA GLU A 112 -2.31 -29.44 18.48
C GLU A 112 -1.35 -30.61 18.78
N ALA A 113 -0.15 -30.50 18.22
CA ALA A 113 0.98 -31.34 18.57
C ALA A 113 1.33 -31.10 20.04
N ALA A 114 1.43 -32.21 20.79
CA ALA A 114 1.93 -32.26 22.15
C ALA A 114 3.25 -31.50 22.28
N THR A 115 3.36 -30.67 23.32
CA THR A 115 4.67 -30.34 23.89
C THR A 115 4.61 -30.55 25.39
N SER A 116 5.55 -31.38 25.86
CA SER A 116 5.91 -31.61 27.27
C SER A 116 6.47 -30.36 27.94
#